data_AF-A0A1B0GXL6-F1
#
_entry.id   AF-A0A1B0GXL6-F1
#
_cell.length_a   1.000
_cell.length_b   1.000
_cell.length_c   1.000
_cell.angle_alpha   90.00
_cell.angle_beta   90.00
_cell.angle_gamma   90.00
#
_symmetry.space_group_name_H-M   'P 1'
#
loop_
_entity.id
_entity.type
_entity.pdbx_description
1 polymer ?
#
loop_
_entity_poly.entity_id
_entity_poly.type
_entity_poly.pdbx_seq_one_letter_code
_entity_poly.pdbx_strand_id
1 'polypeptide(L)'
;MKKRKTALALLLLGSVFTATGKDAGWQWYNETRRTPEDDKSSSTQPQQASPDIMEKLATLQQATKRAMYEAILYPGVENFTRYFRLQNYWTQQAGLFSMSAKKAMLEHPELDYNLQHSHYNGTVRNQLAADFADQRRAIETLAQHYGVMFFYRGQDPIDGQLVQVIKNFRETYHLSVIPVSVDGIVNPLLPDTRMDGGQASRLGIRYFPALMLADPKSGAVKPVSYGFISQDDLAKQFLNVSTDFAPNF
;
A
#
# COMPACT_ATOMS: atom_id res chain seq x y z
N MET A 1 -42.38 -85.52 -28.52
CA MET A 1 -42.24 -84.60 -29.66
C MET A 1 -42.54 -83.17 -29.22
N LYS A 2 -41.53 -82.29 -29.33
CA LYS A 2 -41.55 -80.85 -29.73
C LYS A 2 -42.79 -79.95 -29.50
N LYS A 3 -42.47 -78.76 -28.95
CA LYS A 3 -43.02 -77.38 -29.10
C LYS A 3 -43.88 -76.85 -27.91
N ARG A 4 -43.38 -75.90 -27.10
CA ARG A 4 -43.34 -74.39 -27.23
C ARG A 4 -44.77 -73.80 -27.14
N LYS A 5 -45.16 -72.91 -26.20
CA LYS A 5 -44.67 -71.55 -25.84
C LYS A 5 -45.55 -70.95 -24.69
N THR A 6 -44.98 -70.47 -23.58
CA THR A 6 -44.92 -69.06 -23.06
C THR A 6 -46.21 -68.29 -22.68
N ALA A 7 -46.31 -67.86 -21.41
CA ALA A 7 -46.85 -66.56 -20.91
C ALA A 7 -46.48 -66.43 -19.41
N LEU A 8 -45.45 -65.68 -19.01
CA LEU A 8 -45.38 -64.25 -18.67
C LEU A 8 -46.25 -63.85 -17.46
N ALA A 9 -45.64 -63.76 -16.27
CA ALA A 9 -46.17 -63.06 -15.11
C ALA A 9 -45.30 -61.82 -14.85
N LEU A 10 -45.96 -60.66 -14.87
CA LEU A 10 -45.39 -59.34 -14.60
C LEU A 10 -45.57 -59.06 -13.10
N LEU A 11 -44.48 -58.86 -12.36
CA LEU A 11 -44.51 -58.31 -11.00
C LEU A 11 -43.55 -57.12 -10.95
N LEU A 12 -44.14 -55.98 -10.62
CA LEU A 12 -43.57 -54.63 -10.66
C LEU A 12 -42.41 -54.45 -9.68
N LEU A 13 -41.37 -53.80 -10.21
CA LEU A 13 -40.19 -53.31 -9.50
C LEU A 13 -40.53 -52.17 -8.54
N GLY A 14 -39.91 -52.22 -7.37
CA GLY A 14 -39.74 -51.09 -6.46
C GLY A 14 -38.44 -51.26 -5.70
N SER A 15 -37.29 -51.10 -6.38
CA SER A 15 -35.97 -51.16 -5.77
C SER A 15 -35.32 -49.79 -5.82
N VAL A 16 -35.11 -49.22 -4.64
CA VAL A 16 -34.39 -47.97 -4.38
C VAL A 16 -32.99 -48.06 -4.99
N PHE A 17 -32.68 -47.17 -5.94
CA PHE A 17 -31.31 -46.98 -6.39
C PHE A 17 -30.52 -46.25 -5.29
N THR A 18 -29.61 -46.97 -4.63
CA THR A 18 -28.53 -46.36 -3.86
C THR A 18 -27.48 -45.85 -4.84
N ALA A 19 -27.38 -44.53 -4.96
CA ALA A 19 -26.32 -43.88 -5.72
C ALA A 19 -24.98 -44.09 -5.00
N THR A 20 -24.08 -44.88 -5.60
CA THR A 20 -22.66 -44.94 -5.20
C THR A 20 -21.87 -44.03 -6.14
N GLY A 21 -21.66 -42.78 -5.73
CA GLY A 21 -20.80 -41.84 -6.45
C GLY A 21 -19.33 -42.12 -6.16
N LYS A 22 -18.54 -42.36 -7.22
CA LYS A 22 -17.10 -42.65 -7.18
C LYS A 22 -16.21 -41.41 -7.36
N ASP A 23 -16.78 -40.21 -7.16
CA ASP A 23 -16.05 -38.94 -7.26
C ASP A 23 -16.13 -38.21 -5.92
N ALA A 24 -15.10 -38.38 -5.10
CA ALA A 24 -14.95 -37.61 -3.88
C ALA A 24 -14.50 -36.18 -4.24
N GLY A 25 -15.44 -35.26 -4.39
CA GLY A 25 -15.17 -33.83 -4.28
C GLY A 25 -14.69 -33.45 -2.88
N TRP A 26 -14.41 -32.16 -2.67
CA TRP A 26 -13.89 -31.55 -1.44
C TRP A 26 -14.82 -31.78 -0.21
N GLN A 27 -14.76 -32.98 0.36
CA GLN A 27 -15.48 -33.38 1.56
C GLN A 27 -14.46 -33.45 2.70
N TRP A 28 -14.60 -32.52 3.64
CA TRP A 28 -13.67 -32.22 4.72
C TRP A 28 -13.63 -33.27 5.85
N TYR A 29 -14.30 -34.40 5.71
CA TYR A 29 -14.33 -35.46 6.72
C TYR A 29 -14.29 -36.85 6.08
N ASN A 30 -13.16 -37.17 5.44
CA ASN A 30 -12.75 -38.56 5.27
C ASN A 30 -11.64 -38.83 6.28
N GLU A 31 -12.01 -39.15 7.51
CA GLU A 31 -11.06 -39.63 8.51
C GLU A 31 -10.43 -40.92 7.99
N THR A 32 -9.18 -40.83 7.53
CA THR A 32 -8.36 -42.00 7.33
C THR A 32 -8.01 -42.54 8.70
N ARG A 33 -8.49 -43.75 9.02
CA ARG A 33 -8.06 -44.48 10.22
C ARG A 33 -6.53 -44.60 10.16
N ARG A 34 -5.84 -43.87 11.03
CA ARG A 34 -4.39 -44.00 11.19
C ARG A 34 -4.09 -45.40 11.73
N THR A 35 -3.40 -46.20 10.95
CA THR A 35 -2.68 -47.37 11.45
C THR A 35 -1.47 -46.87 12.25
N PRO A 36 -1.16 -47.41 13.44
CA PRO A 36 0.07 -47.07 14.13
C PRO A 36 1.27 -47.51 13.29
N GLU A 37 2.12 -46.57 12.89
CA GLU A 37 3.41 -46.88 12.28
C GLU A 37 4.36 -47.36 13.38
N ASP A 38 4.89 -48.57 13.18
CA ASP A 38 5.97 -49.13 13.99
C ASP A 38 7.17 -48.18 13.99
N ASP A 39 7.55 -47.74 15.20
CA ASP A 39 8.68 -46.88 15.48
C ASP A 39 9.99 -47.66 15.27
N LYS A 40 10.41 -47.81 14.01
CA LYS A 40 11.77 -48.24 13.69
C LYS A 40 12.71 -47.05 13.89
N SER A 41 13.25 -47.00 15.11
CA SER A 41 14.47 -46.29 15.48
C SER A 41 15.45 -46.18 14.30
N SER A 42 15.55 -44.98 13.74
CA SER A 42 16.61 -44.63 12.81
C SER A 42 17.86 -44.33 13.64
N SER A 43 18.91 -45.11 13.39
CA SER A 43 20.22 -44.90 13.99
C SER A 43 20.74 -43.51 13.65
N THR A 44 21.04 -42.73 14.68
CA THR A 44 21.70 -41.42 14.56
C THR A 44 23.10 -41.62 14.00
N GLN A 45 23.28 -41.38 12.70
CA GLN A 45 24.62 -41.15 12.16
C GLN A 45 25.14 -39.82 12.73
N PRO A 46 26.43 -39.73 13.12
CA PRO A 46 27.00 -38.50 13.64
C PRO A 46 26.85 -37.37 12.60
N GLN A 47 26.14 -36.33 13.00
CA GLN A 47 25.89 -35.13 12.22
C GLN A 47 27.23 -34.42 12.03
N GLN A 48 27.88 -34.71 10.92
CA GLN A 48 29.09 -34.02 10.48
C GLN A 48 28.76 -32.52 10.47
N ALA A 49 29.48 -31.72 11.27
CA ALA A 49 29.22 -30.29 11.39
C ALA A 49 29.22 -29.68 9.98
N SER A 50 28.05 -29.25 9.53
CA SER A 50 27.91 -28.53 8.27
C SER A 50 28.83 -27.31 8.32
N PRO A 51 29.65 -27.06 7.28
CA PRO A 51 30.50 -25.87 7.26
C PRO A 51 29.66 -24.61 7.48
N ASP A 52 30.29 -23.59 8.07
CA ASP A 52 29.62 -22.32 8.35
C ASP A 52 28.94 -21.79 7.07
N ILE A 53 27.72 -21.26 7.21
CA ILE A 53 26.89 -20.83 6.09
C ILE A 53 27.63 -19.75 5.28
N MET A 54 28.38 -18.88 5.98
CA MET A 54 29.15 -17.81 5.35
C MET A 54 30.32 -18.36 4.53
N GLU A 55 31.00 -19.40 5.00
CA GLU A 55 32.10 -20.05 4.27
C GLU A 55 31.59 -20.75 3.01
N LYS A 56 30.46 -21.45 3.12
CA LYS A 56 29.79 -22.07 1.97
C LYS A 56 29.35 -21.04 0.92
N LEU A 57 28.76 -19.93 1.36
CA LEU A 57 28.35 -18.84 0.50
C LEU A 57 29.54 -18.23 -0.24
N ALA A 58 30.61 -17.89 0.49
CA ALA A 58 31.82 -17.30 -0.07
C ALA A 58 32.46 -18.21 -1.13
N THR A 59 32.55 -19.52 -0.84
CA THR A 59 33.08 -20.52 -1.77
C THR A 59 32.28 -20.58 -3.07
N LEU A 60 30.95 -20.63 -2.98
CA LEU A 60 30.08 -20.67 -4.15
C LEU A 60 30.15 -19.38 -4.97
N GLN A 61 30.12 -18.22 -4.31
CA GLN A 61 30.27 -16.92 -4.98
C GLN A 61 31.60 -16.81 -5.72
N GLN A 62 32.70 -17.22 -5.08
CA GLN A 62 34.03 -17.20 -5.70
C GLN A 62 34.10 -18.15 -6.89
N ALA A 63 33.55 -19.37 -6.79
CA ALA A 63 33.49 -20.32 -7.89
C ALA A 63 32.67 -19.79 -9.07
N THR A 64 31.50 -19.18 -8.81
CA THR A 64 30.67 -18.55 -9.85
C THR A 64 31.41 -17.41 -10.55
N LYS A 65 32.05 -16.52 -9.77
CA LYS A 65 32.82 -15.40 -10.32
C LYS A 65 34.00 -15.87 -11.17
N ARG A 66 34.72 -16.89 -10.71
CA ARG A 66 35.81 -17.50 -11.46
C ARG A 66 35.33 -18.11 -12.78
N ALA A 67 34.28 -18.93 -12.75
CA ALA A 67 33.71 -19.54 -13.95
C ALA A 67 33.22 -18.49 -14.96
N MET A 68 32.64 -17.38 -14.47
CA MET A 68 32.25 -16.24 -15.31
C MET A 68 33.46 -15.61 -16.02
N TYR A 69 34.55 -15.32 -15.29
CA TYR A 69 35.74 -14.75 -15.89
C TYR A 69 36.46 -15.71 -16.83
N GLU A 70 36.51 -17.01 -16.52
CA GLU A 70 37.04 -18.03 -17.42
C GLU A 70 36.23 -18.07 -18.73
N ALA A 71 34.89 -17.96 -18.67
CA ALA A 71 34.05 -17.89 -19.87
C ALA A 71 34.24 -16.62 -20.69
N ILE A 72 34.54 -15.48 -20.06
CA ILE A 72 34.80 -14.19 -20.72
C ILE A 72 36.20 -14.16 -21.36
N LEU A 73 37.23 -14.54 -20.61
CA LEU A 73 38.63 -14.48 -21.05
C LEU A 73 38.97 -15.61 -22.03
N TYR A 74 38.31 -16.76 -21.91
CA TYR A 74 38.51 -17.92 -22.77
C TYR A 74 37.16 -18.43 -23.31
N PRO A 75 36.61 -17.79 -24.36
CA PRO A 75 35.30 -18.15 -24.89
C PRO A 75 35.24 -19.59 -25.39
N GLY A 76 34.19 -20.33 -24.99
CA GLY A 76 33.95 -21.70 -25.41
C GLY A 76 32.72 -22.33 -24.76
N VAL A 77 32.16 -23.36 -25.40
CA VAL A 77 30.93 -24.03 -24.95
C VAL A 77 31.08 -24.59 -23.53
N GLU A 78 32.23 -25.21 -23.22
CA GLU A 78 32.49 -25.80 -21.91
C GLU A 78 32.58 -24.73 -20.80
N ASN A 79 33.36 -23.67 -21.01
CA ASN A 79 33.52 -22.60 -20.02
C ASN A 79 32.20 -21.86 -19.76
N PHE A 80 31.43 -21.59 -20.82
CA PHE A 80 30.09 -21.02 -20.67
C PHE A 80 29.15 -21.96 -19.92
N THR A 81 29.18 -23.27 -20.22
CA THR A 81 28.33 -24.27 -19.55
C THR A 81 28.64 -24.34 -18.04
N ARG A 82 29.92 -24.28 -17.65
CA ARG A 82 30.33 -24.27 -16.23
C ARG A 82 29.76 -23.07 -15.48
N TYR A 83 29.92 -21.88 -16.06
CA TYR A 83 29.31 -20.66 -15.51
C TYR A 83 27.79 -20.77 -15.44
N PHE A 84 27.14 -21.18 -16.53
CA PHE A 84 25.68 -21.17 -16.62
C PHE A 84 25.02 -22.20 -15.68
N ARG A 85 25.69 -23.31 -15.36
CA ARG A 85 25.25 -24.24 -14.32
C ARG A 85 25.23 -23.59 -12.93
N LEU A 86 26.26 -22.82 -12.59
CA LEU A 86 26.32 -22.09 -11.33
C LEU A 86 25.29 -20.95 -11.29
N GLN A 87 25.09 -20.26 -12.41
CA GLN A 87 24.03 -19.27 -12.54
C GLN A 87 22.64 -19.89 -12.32
N ASN A 88 22.36 -21.02 -12.96
CA ASN A 88 21.09 -21.74 -12.78
C ASN A 88 20.88 -22.20 -11.34
N TYR A 89 21.94 -22.64 -10.65
CA TYR A 89 21.86 -22.97 -9.23
C TYR A 89 21.39 -21.76 -8.41
N TRP A 90 21.97 -20.57 -8.61
CA TRP A 90 21.54 -19.35 -7.91
C TRP A 90 20.09 -18.97 -8.22
N THR A 91 19.68 -19.07 -9.48
CA THR A 91 18.28 -18.85 -9.89
C THR A 91 17.33 -19.81 -9.18
N GLN A 92 17.69 -21.09 -9.06
CA GLN A 92 16.89 -22.08 -8.33
C GLN A 92 16.83 -21.76 -6.83
N GLN A 93 17.95 -21.42 -6.19
CA GLN A 93 17.98 -21.04 -4.78
C GLN A 93 17.13 -19.78 -4.50
N ALA A 94 17.20 -18.78 -5.38
CA ALA A 94 16.35 -17.58 -5.27
C ALA A 94 14.86 -17.91 -5.42
N GLY A 95 14.52 -18.85 -6.32
CA GLY A 95 13.16 -19.36 -6.47
C GLY A 95 12.65 -20.06 -5.21
N LEU A 96 13.45 -20.96 -4.63
CA LEU A 96 13.12 -21.63 -3.37
C LEU A 96 12.96 -20.65 -2.21
N PHE A 97 13.86 -19.68 -2.08
CA PHE A 97 13.78 -18.61 -1.09
C PHE A 97 12.50 -17.79 -1.22
N SER A 98 12.13 -17.43 -2.45
CA SER A 98 10.90 -16.67 -2.71
C SER A 98 9.65 -17.45 -2.30
N MET A 99 9.61 -18.76 -2.57
CA MET A 99 8.48 -19.61 -2.18
C MET A 99 8.45 -19.86 -0.67
N SER A 100 9.60 -20.03 -0.01
CA SER A 100 9.66 -20.16 1.46
C SER A 100 9.25 -18.87 2.15
N ALA A 101 9.65 -17.71 1.61
CA ALA A 101 9.23 -16.40 2.12
C ALA A 101 7.72 -16.23 2.00
N LYS A 102 7.13 -16.55 0.84
CA LYS A 102 5.66 -16.53 0.66
C LYS A 102 4.95 -17.42 1.67
N LYS A 103 5.46 -18.64 1.89
CA LYS A 103 4.89 -19.55 2.89
C LYS A 103 5.00 -18.96 4.30
N ALA A 104 6.16 -18.42 4.66
CA ALA A 104 6.38 -17.80 5.96
C ALA A 104 5.44 -16.60 6.18
N MET A 105 5.21 -15.77 5.16
CA MET A 105 4.25 -14.65 5.24
C MET A 105 2.80 -15.13 5.42
N LEU A 106 2.44 -16.34 4.97
CA LEU A 106 1.12 -16.92 5.24
C LEU A 106 1.00 -17.50 6.65
N GLU A 107 2.08 -18.03 7.21
CA GLU A 107 2.13 -18.52 8.59
C GLU A 107 2.25 -17.37 9.60
N HIS A 108 2.90 -16.28 9.19
CA HIS A 108 3.15 -15.05 9.94
C HIS A 108 2.59 -13.84 9.19
N PRO A 109 1.25 -13.71 9.09
CA PRO A 109 0.61 -12.62 8.37
C PRO A 109 1.06 -11.24 8.85
N GLU A 110 1.44 -11.07 10.11
CA GLU A 110 1.97 -9.83 10.68
C GLU A 110 3.21 -9.27 9.96
N LEU A 111 3.93 -10.09 9.19
CA LEU A 111 5.08 -9.67 8.38
C LEU A 111 4.64 -9.06 7.02
N ASP A 112 3.38 -9.26 6.63
CA ASP A 112 2.85 -8.76 5.36
C ASP A 112 2.36 -7.31 5.50
N TYR A 113 3.15 -6.39 4.94
CA TYR A 113 2.82 -4.96 4.86
C TYR A 113 1.45 -4.70 4.18
N ASN A 114 1.02 -5.58 3.26
CA ASN A 114 -0.26 -5.43 2.56
C ASN A 114 -1.48 -5.52 3.51
N LEU A 115 -1.34 -6.08 4.73
CA LEU A 115 -2.40 -6.06 5.74
C LEU A 115 -2.69 -4.67 6.27
N GLN A 116 -1.68 -3.81 6.36
CA GLN A 116 -1.82 -2.43 6.83
C GLN A 116 -2.02 -1.48 5.65
N HIS A 117 -1.22 -1.66 4.59
CA HIS A 117 -1.15 -0.77 3.44
C HIS A 117 -1.28 -1.59 2.16
N SER A 118 -2.51 -1.75 1.70
CA SER A 118 -2.77 -2.59 0.54
C SER A 118 -2.15 -2.01 -0.75
N HIS A 119 -1.44 -2.84 -1.51
CA HIS A 119 -0.86 -2.46 -2.80
C HIS A 119 -1.77 -2.75 -4.01
N TYR A 120 -2.97 -3.30 -3.78
CA TYR A 120 -3.86 -3.69 -4.86
C TYR A 120 -4.63 -2.49 -5.41
N ASN A 121 -4.67 -2.36 -6.74
CA ASN A 121 -5.41 -1.27 -7.39
C ASN A 121 -6.90 -1.19 -6.95
N GLY A 122 -7.51 -2.33 -6.59
CA GLY A 122 -8.89 -2.38 -6.13
C GLY A 122 -9.15 -1.70 -4.78
N THR A 123 -8.12 -1.53 -3.93
CA THR A 123 -8.26 -0.89 -2.61
C THR A 123 -8.00 0.61 -2.65
N VAL A 124 -7.44 1.14 -3.74
CA VAL A 124 -7.11 2.57 -3.92
C VAL A 124 -8.30 3.47 -3.63
N ARG A 125 -9.51 3.10 -4.08
CA ARG A 125 -10.72 3.90 -3.82
C ARG A 125 -11.03 4.01 -2.32
N ASN A 126 -10.87 2.92 -1.59
CA ASN A 126 -11.13 2.90 -0.15
C ASN A 126 -10.05 3.66 0.61
N GLN A 127 -8.80 3.55 0.17
CA GLN A 127 -7.69 4.30 0.74
C GLN A 127 -7.86 5.81 0.53
N LEU A 128 -8.16 6.25 -0.70
CA LEU A 128 -8.47 7.66 -0.98
C LEU A 128 -9.67 8.16 -0.17
N ALA A 129 -10.71 7.34 0.00
CA ALA A 129 -11.86 7.70 0.83
C ALA A 129 -11.48 7.89 2.31
N ALA A 130 -10.59 7.04 2.84
CA ALA A 130 -10.05 7.19 4.18
C ALA A 130 -9.19 8.46 4.30
N ASP A 131 -8.27 8.67 3.35
CA ASP A 131 -7.41 9.87 3.31
C ASP A 131 -8.24 11.16 3.28
N PHE A 132 -9.28 11.22 2.44
CA PHE A 132 -10.17 12.38 2.39
C PHE A 132 -10.99 12.56 3.68
N ALA A 133 -11.39 11.47 4.34
CA ALA A 133 -12.08 11.54 5.62
C ALA A 133 -11.16 12.09 6.72
N ASP A 134 -9.90 11.69 6.75
CA ASP A 134 -8.90 12.17 7.69
C ASP A 134 -8.54 13.63 7.45
N GLN A 135 -8.33 14.02 6.19
CA GLN A 135 -8.15 15.43 5.81
C GLN A 135 -9.34 16.29 6.24
N ARG A 136 -10.57 15.84 5.96
CA ARG A 136 -11.78 16.58 6.36
C ARG A 136 -11.86 16.75 7.87
N ARG A 137 -11.63 15.67 8.64
CA ARG A 137 -11.66 15.72 10.11
C ARG A 137 -10.61 16.68 10.67
N ALA A 138 -9.40 16.67 10.11
CA ALA A 138 -8.33 17.59 10.50
C ALA A 138 -8.69 19.05 10.22
N ILE A 139 -9.24 19.33 9.03
CA ILE A 139 -9.69 20.67 8.64
C ILE A 139 -10.80 21.15 9.58
N GLU A 140 -11.82 20.34 9.84
CA GLU A 140 -12.93 20.67 10.74
C GLU A 140 -12.43 20.95 12.17
N THR A 141 -11.47 20.16 12.66
CA THR A 141 -10.86 20.35 13.98
C THR A 141 -10.07 21.65 14.04
N LEU A 142 -9.27 21.96 13.01
CA LEU A 142 -8.55 23.23 12.92
C LEU A 142 -9.51 24.41 12.84
N ALA A 143 -10.60 24.30 12.09
CA ALA A 143 -11.62 25.35 11.94
C ALA A 143 -12.24 25.79 13.27
N GLN A 144 -12.35 24.88 14.24
CA GLN A 144 -12.93 25.17 15.56
C GLN A 144 -12.00 26.01 16.44
N HIS A 145 -10.69 25.95 16.19
CA HIS A 145 -9.68 26.55 17.06
C HIS A 145 -8.92 27.70 16.41
N TYR A 146 -8.79 27.69 15.09
CA TYR A 146 -7.97 28.64 14.35
C TYR A 146 -8.81 29.38 13.31
N GLY A 147 -8.53 30.68 13.16
CA GLY A 147 -8.96 31.45 11.99
C GLY A 147 -7.95 31.32 10.87
N VAL A 148 -8.40 31.34 9.62
CA VAL A 148 -7.51 31.32 8.45
C VAL A 148 -7.34 32.74 7.93
N MET A 149 -6.10 33.21 7.78
CA MET A 149 -5.80 34.48 7.12
C MET A 149 -5.15 34.22 5.76
N PHE A 150 -5.68 34.85 4.71
CA PHE A 150 -5.19 34.68 3.35
C PHE A 150 -4.65 36.01 2.81
N PHE A 151 -3.34 36.11 2.67
CA PHE A 151 -2.66 37.31 2.16
C PHE A 151 -2.37 37.15 0.67
N TYR A 152 -2.81 38.10 -0.14
CA TYR A 152 -2.67 38.03 -1.59
C TYR A 152 -2.50 39.42 -2.22
N ARG A 153 -2.05 39.44 -3.46
CA ARG A 153 -1.95 40.63 -4.32
C ARG A 153 -3.03 40.53 -5.39
N GLY A 154 -3.97 41.47 -5.40
CA GLY A 154 -5.07 41.48 -6.36
C GLY A 154 -4.65 41.70 -7.81
N GLN A 155 -3.51 42.34 -8.08
CA GLN A 155 -2.97 42.51 -9.43
C GLN A 155 -2.27 41.26 -9.99
N ASP A 156 -1.82 40.34 -9.14
CA ASP A 156 -1.04 39.19 -9.59
C ASP A 156 -1.96 38.07 -10.09
N PRO A 157 -1.80 37.60 -11.34
CA PRO A 157 -2.64 36.53 -11.88
C PRO A 157 -2.55 35.20 -11.12
N ILE A 158 -1.40 34.86 -10.55
CA ILE A 158 -1.18 33.60 -9.82
C ILE A 158 -1.92 33.66 -8.47
N ASP A 159 -1.83 34.79 -7.77
CA ASP A 159 -2.62 35.05 -6.56
C ASP A 159 -4.12 34.96 -6.88
N GLY A 160 -4.56 35.50 -8.02
CA GLY A 160 -5.94 35.41 -8.51
C GLY A 160 -6.42 33.98 -8.81
N GLN A 161 -5.53 33.07 -9.21
CA GLN A 161 -5.87 31.65 -9.33
C GLN A 161 -6.08 31.00 -7.96
N LEU A 162 -5.22 31.30 -6.99
CA LEU A 162 -5.39 30.77 -5.64
C LEU A 162 -6.66 31.32 -4.96
N VAL A 163 -7.07 32.55 -5.26
CA VAL A 163 -8.36 33.09 -4.78
C VAL A 163 -9.54 32.17 -5.13
N GLN A 164 -9.58 31.63 -6.35
CA GLN A 164 -10.64 30.69 -6.77
C GLN A 164 -10.62 29.41 -5.92
N VAL A 165 -9.42 28.87 -5.67
CA VAL A 165 -9.23 27.68 -4.83
C VAL A 165 -9.70 27.98 -3.40
N ILE A 166 -9.32 29.11 -2.82
CA ILE A 166 -9.71 29.51 -1.45
C ILE A 166 -11.21 29.71 -1.33
N LYS A 167 -11.88 30.31 -2.33
CA LYS A 167 -13.34 30.44 -2.37
C LYS A 167 -14.00 29.06 -2.28
N ASN A 168 -13.59 28.11 -3.14
CA ASN A 168 -14.17 26.77 -3.16
C ASN A 168 -13.85 25.99 -1.88
N PHE A 169 -12.64 26.16 -1.35
CA PHE A 169 -12.19 25.50 -0.13
C PHE A 169 -12.98 25.96 1.10
N ARG A 170 -13.19 27.28 1.26
CA ARG A 170 -14.01 27.80 2.37
C ARG A 170 -15.47 27.38 2.27
N GLU A 171 -16.01 27.23 1.06
CA GLU A 171 -17.38 26.74 0.83
C GLU A 171 -17.50 25.24 1.14
N THR A 172 -16.50 24.44 0.76
CA THR A 172 -16.49 22.99 0.94
C THR A 172 -16.34 22.57 2.40
N TYR A 173 -15.50 23.29 3.17
CA TYR A 173 -15.15 22.93 4.54
C TYR A 173 -15.72 23.91 5.59
N HIS A 174 -16.54 24.88 5.17
CA HIS A 174 -17.13 25.91 6.05
C HIS A 174 -16.11 26.66 6.92
N LEU A 175 -14.91 26.89 6.37
CA LEU A 175 -13.82 27.57 7.06
C LEU A 175 -14.03 29.09 7.08
N SER A 176 -13.79 29.70 8.24
CA SER A 176 -13.67 31.16 8.34
C SER A 176 -12.32 31.60 7.80
N VAL A 177 -12.34 32.16 6.59
CA VAL A 177 -11.16 32.74 5.94
C VAL A 177 -11.29 34.26 5.92
N ILE A 178 -10.28 34.96 6.40
CA ILE A 178 -10.14 36.41 6.34
C ILE A 178 -9.16 36.75 5.21
N PRO A 179 -9.65 37.14 4.03
CA PRO A 179 -8.78 37.59 2.95
C PRO A 179 -8.23 38.99 3.22
N VAL A 180 -6.95 39.18 2.92
CA VAL A 180 -6.19 40.41 3.12
C VAL A 180 -5.44 40.74 1.83
N SER A 181 -5.78 41.88 1.22
CA SER A 181 -5.09 42.40 0.05
C SER A 181 -3.89 43.25 0.48
N VAL A 182 -2.72 42.91 -0.05
CA VAL A 182 -1.43 43.57 0.26
C VAL A 182 -1.16 44.74 -0.69
N ASP A 183 -1.71 44.70 -1.90
CA ASP A 183 -1.58 45.76 -2.91
C ASP A 183 -2.81 46.69 -2.96
N GLY A 184 -3.78 46.47 -2.08
CA GLY A 184 -5.00 47.26 -1.99
C GLY A 184 -6.07 46.91 -3.02
N ILE A 185 -5.83 45.91 -3.88
CA ILE A 185 -6.77 45.51 -4.92
C ILE A 185 -7.56 44.28 -4.47
N VAL A 186 -8.88 44.44 -4.48
CA VAL A 186 -9.83 43.40 -4.08
C VAL A 186 -10.16 42.52 -5.27
N ASN A 187 -9.97 41.21 -5.10
CA ASN A 187 -10.50 40.25 -6.07
C ASN A 187 -12.03 40.12 -5.91
N PRO A 188 -12.83 40.24 -6.99
CA PRO A 188 -14.29 40.16 -6.93
C PRO A 188 -14.86 38.89 -6.27
N LEU A 189 -14.08 37.81 -6.22
CA LEU A 189 -14.49 36.53 -5.64
C LEU A 189 -14.37 36.50 -4.11
N LEU A 190 -13.66 37.46 -3.53
CA LEU A 190 -13.49 37.65 -2.09
C LEU A 190 -13.87 39.10 -1.72
N PRO A 191 -15.16 39.48 -1.88
CA PRO A 191 -15.61 40.86 -1.63
C PRO A 191 -15.44 41.29 -0.17
N ASP A 192 -15.30 40.33 0.75
CA ASP A 192 -15.00 40.50 2.17
C ASP A 192 -13.52 40.76 2.48
N THR A 193 -12.69 41.01 1.46
CA THR A 193 -11.27 41.33 1.59
C THR A 193 -11.03 42.57 2.42
N ARG A 194 -10.11 42.46 3.37
CA ARG A 194 -9.58 43.57 4.16
C ARG A 194 -8.29 44.09 3.54
N MET A 195 -7.96 45.35 3.82
CA MET A 195 -6.67 45.93 3.41
C MET A 195 -5.58 45.59 4.42
N ASP A 196 -4.37 45.31 3.92
CA ASP A 196 -3.19 45.20 4.78
C ASP A 196 -2.85 46.59 5.36
N GLY A 197 -3.06 46.75 6.66
CA GLY A 197 -2.60 47.89 7.46
C GLY A 197 -1.26 47.62 8.15
N GLY A 198 -0.48 46.64 7.66
CA GLY A 198 0.80 46.21 8.20
C GLY A 198 0.76 44.88 8.95
N GLN A 199 -0.33 44.11 8.86
CA GLN A 199 -0.42 42.76 9.42
C GLN A 199 0.61 41.85 8.76
N ALA A 200 0.74 41.89 7.42
CA ALA A 200 1.70 41.04 6.71
C ALA A 200 3.14 41.29 7.20
N SER A 201 3.52 42.56 7.34
CA SER A 201 4.84 42.95 7.84
C SER A 201 5.08 42.50 9.29
N ARG A 202 4.11 42.71 10.19
CA ARG A 202 4.22 42.29 11.61
C ARG A 202 4.34 40.78 11.78
N LEU A 203 3.69 40.02 10.90
CA LEU A 203 3.75 38.56 10.87
C LEU A 203 4.96 38.02 10.08
N GLY A 204 5.82 38.90 9.55
CA GLY A 204 7.01 38.52 8.79
C GLY A 204 6.71 37.90 7.42
N ILE A 205 5.52 38.13 6.87
CA ILE A 205 5.09 37.59 5.58
C ILE A 205 5.72 38.39 4.45
N ARG A 206 6.61 37.74 3.70
CA ARG A 206 7.34 38.38 2.57
C ARG A 206 7.03 37.76 1.21
N TYR A 207 6.43 36.57 1.21
CA TYR A 207 6.13 35.81 0.01
C TYR A 207 4.62 35.69 -0.11
N PHE A 208 4.10 35.92 -1.32
CA PHE A 208 2.67 35.92 -1.61
C PHE A 208 2.40 35.02 -2.82
N PRO A 209 1.19 34.42 -2.90
CA PRO A 209 0.15 34.45 -1.88
C PRO A 209 0.54 33.60 -0.65
N ALA A 210 0.00 33.90 0.52
CA ALA A 210 0.30 33.20 1.77
C ALA A 210 -0.96 32.88 2.56
N LEU A 211 -1.01 31.66 3.10
CA LEU A 211 -2.10 31.21 3.96
C LEU A 211 -1.57 30.92 5.37
N MET A 212 -2.24 31.49 6.36
CA MET A 212 -1.84 31.44 7.76
C MET A 212 -2.98 30.93 8.63
N LEU A 213 -2.67 30.11 9.63
CA LEU A 213 -3.57 29.78 10.74
C LEU A 213 -3.26 30.69 11.92
N ALA A 214 -4.26 31.43 12.39
CA ALA A 214 -4.16 32.30 13.55
C ALA A 214 -4.97 31.70 14.70
N ASP A 215 -4.33 31.46 15.83
CA ASP A 215 -5.01 31.07 17.07
C ASP A 215 -5.55 32.34 17.76
N PRO A 216 -6.87 32.53 17.88
CA PRO A 216 -7.45 33.69 18.53
C PRO A 216 -7.20 33.74 20.05
N LYS A 217 -6.87 32.62 20.69
CA LYS A 217 -6.63 32.56 22.15
C LYS A 217 -5.20 32.95 22.50
N SER A 218 -4.23 32.40 21.80
CA SER A 218 -2.80 32.67 22.05
C SER A 218 -2.23 33.81 21.21
N GLY A 219 -2.89 34.16 20.10
CA GLY A 219 -2.35 35.07 19.10
C GLY A 219 -1.24 34.45 18.24
N ALA A 220 -0.93 33.16 18.42
CA ALA A 220 0.08 32.47 17.64
C ALA A 220 -0.37 32.32 16.18
N VAL A 221 0.56 32.49 15.25
CA VAL A 221 0.32 32.34 13.82
C VAL A 221 1.23 31.25 13.26
N LYS A 222 0.65 30.30 12.52
CA LYS A 222 1.36 29.22 11.85
C LYS A 222 1.20 29.31 10.34
N PRO A 223 2.28 29.20 9.55
CA PRO A 223 2.16 29.14 8.10
C PRO A 223 1.55 27.81 7.66
N VAL A 224 0.57 27.91 6.75
CA VAL A 224 0.02 26.75 6.05
C VAL A 224 0.71 26.59 4.71
N SER A 225 0.67 27.63 3.88
CA SER A 225 1.27 27.58 2.55
C SER A 225 1.80 28.94 2.10
N TYR A 226 2.78 28.88 1.20
CA TYR A 226 3.26 30.01 0.42
C TYR A 226 3.22 29.64 -1.06
N GLY A 227 2.89 30.60 -1.91
CA GLY A 227 2.74 30.34 -3.34
C GLY A 227 1.40 29.67 -3.68
N PHE A 228 1.22 29.38 -4.96
CA PHE A 228 0.05 28.65 -5.44
C PHE A 228 0.04 27.21 -4.91
N ILE A 229 -1.14 26.73 -4.53
CA ILE A 229 -1.37 25.36 -4.07
C ILE A 229 -2.74 24.89 -4.58
N SER A 230 -2.82 23.62 -4.99
CA SER A 230 -4.06 23.00 -5.44
C SER A 230 -5.03 22.77 -4.27
N GLN A 231 -6.30 22.51 -4.54
CA GLN A 231 -7.29 22.23 -3.49
C GLN A 231 -6.94 20.97 -2.68
N ASP A 232 -6.51 19.91 -3.36
CA ASP A 232 -6.17 18.63 -2.72
C ASP A 232 -4.89 18.75 -1.88
N ASP A 233 -3.88 19.46 -2.39
CA ASP A 233 -2.65 19.68 -1.64
C ASP A 233 -2.87 20.65 -0.48
N LEU A 234 -3.79 21.60 -0.61
CA LEU A 234 -4.19 22.46 0.49
C LEU A 234 -4.83 21.64 1.62
N ALA A 235 -5.72 20.70 1.30
CA ALA A 235 -6.34 19.82 2.29
C ALA A 235 -5.29 18.97 3.04
N LYS A 236 -4.33 18.39 2.30
CA LYS A 236 -3.18 17.67 2.88
C LYS A 236 -2.33 18.59 3.76
N GLN A 237 -2.11 19.83 3.34
CA GLN A 237 -1.31 20.77 4.10
C GLN A 237 -1.97 21.12 5.44
N PHE A 238 -3.30 21.27 5.49
CA PHE A 238 -4.03 21.43 6.75
C PHE A 238 -3.86 20.20 7.66
N LEU A 239 -3.95 18.98 7.10
CA LEU A 239 -3.68 17.76 7.85
C LEU A 239 -2.26 17.77 8.42
N ASN A 240 -1.25 18.02 7.60
CA ASN A 240 0.15 18.07 8.03
C ASN A 240 0.39 19.11 9.14
N VAL A 241 -0.18 20.32 9.02
CA VAL A 241 -0.03 21.34 10.06
C VAL A 241 -0.76 20.95 11.35
N SER A 242 -1.89 20.24 11.25
CA SER A 242 -2.63 19.74 12.42
C SER A 242 -1.87 18.66 13.19
N THR A 243 -1.07 17.86 12.49
CA THR A 243 -0.27 16.77 13.06
C THR A 243 1.17 17.17 13.36
N ASP A 244 1.52 18.45 13.22
CA ASP A 244 2.91 18.94 13.32
C ASP A 244 3.88 18.17 12.41
N PHE A 245 3.41 17.86 11.19
CA PHE A 245 4.11 17.09 10.17
C PHE A 245 4.51 15.68 10.62
N ALA A 246 3.80 15.10 11.59
CA ALA A 246 3.98 13.71 11.96
C ALA A 246 3.73 12.80 10.73
N PRO A 247 4.59 11.82 10.46
CA PRO A 247 4.43 10.96 9.31
C PRO A 247 3.17 10.09 9.39
N ASN A 248 2.54 9.86 8.23
CA ASN A 248 1.41 8.94 8.06
C ASN A 248 1.89 7.65 7.39
N PHE A 249 2.52 6.76 8.17
CA PHE A 249 2.93 5.43 7.71
C PHE A 249 2.63 4.36 8.75
#